data_AF-D8Q120-F1
#
_entry.id   AF-D8Q120-F1
#
_cell.length_a   1.000
_cell.length_b   1.000
_cell.length_c   1.000
_cell.angle_alpha   90.00
_cell.angle_beta   90.00
_cell.angle_gamma   90.00
#
_symmetry.space_group_name_H-M   'P 1'
#
loop_
_entity.id
_entity.type
_entity.pdbx_description
1 polymer ?
#
loop_
_entity_poly.entity_id
_entity_poly.type
_entity_poly.pdbx_seq_one_letter_code
_entity_poly.pdbx_strand_id
1 'polypeptide(L)'
;MYNAIRNARVNDKFQEPLYLFLELVRAGVMHGHLWTIGASSGGPSFGTAEEKSSMLLVMRVLSIVPLGFKAQAWSAPLSRELLVFNSFVRSLTRALRTLLETTSLNMLLRHDARRHPRDDLLDIALSLPFQTEANTGFGVLAKVYLDALIYMNNHQRVTDPNAEGVKEMKETALDLCVDSFDCCKYPRQEVERGFRFWDVCLTAMRQLHSESNVHREVIDQFEAAEAWLAPMRP
;
A
#
# COMPACT_ATOMS: atom_id res chain seq x y z
N MET A 1 -16.88 -1.03 -0.19
CA MET A 1 -15.92 -1.85 -0.99
C MET A 1 -16.20 -1.81 -2.49
N TYR A 2 -17.42 -2.14 -2.95
CA TYR A 2 -17.78 -2.11 -4.39
C TYR A 2 -17.47 -0.76 -5.08
N ASN A 3 -17.92 0.35 -4.46
CA ASN A 3 -17.70 1.70 -5.02
C ASN A 3 -16.22 2.06 -5.15
N ALA A 4 -15.39 1.66 -4.18
CA ALA A 4 -13.95 1.91 -4.21
C ALA A 4 -13.24 1.12 -5.33
N ILE A 5 -13.56 -0.18 -5.47
CA ILE A 5 -12.94 -1.06 -6.48
C ILE A 5 -13.31 -0.66 -7.90
N ARG A 6 -14.45 0.01 -8.12
CA ARG A 6 -14.87 0.49 -9.43
C ARG A 6 -13.84 1.42 -10.10
N ASN A 7 -13.01 2.08 -9.28
CA ASN A 7 -11.95 2.98 -9.75
C ASN A 7 -10.65 2.22 -10.12
N ALA A 8 -10.54 0.93 -9.78
CA ALA A 8 -9.39 0.09 -10.08
C ALA A 8 -9.50 -0.56 -11.46
N ARG A 9 -8.35 -0.88 -12.08
CA ARG A 9 -8.33 -1.75 -13.27
C ARG A 9 -8.43 -3.20 -12.82
N VAL A 10 -9.03 -4.07 -13.64
CA VAL A 10 -9.17 -5.51 -13.34
C VAL A 10 -7.81 -6.16 -13.03
N ASN A 11 -6.77 -5.79 -13.78
CA ASN A 11 -5.42 -6.33 -13.63
C ASN A 11 -4.66 -5.81 -12.40
N ASP A 12 -5.17 -4.78 -11.71
CA ASP A 12 -4.50 -4.22 -10.54
C ASP A 12 -4.56 -5.16 -9.32
N LYS A 13 -5.55 -6.08 -9.28
CA LYS A 13 -5.75 -7.10 -8.23
C LYS A 13 -5.87 -6.51 -6.80
N PHE A 14 -6.57 -5.38 -6.65
CA PHE A 14 -6.70 -4.66 -5.37
C PHE A 14 -7.72 -5.22 -4.38
N GLN A 15 -8.38 -6.35 -4.66
CA GLN A 15 -9.40 -6.92 -3.77
C GLN A 15 -8.83 -7.28 -2.39
N GLU A 16 -7.77 -8.10 -2.35
CA GLU A 16 -7.13 -8.47 -1.08
C GLU A 16 -6.45 -7.28 -0.40
N PRO A 17 -5.63 -6.44 -1.10
CA PRO A 17 -5.04 -5.26 -0.48
C PRO A 17 -6.07 -4.29 0.10
N LEU A 18 -7.21 -4.08 -0.57
CA LEU A 18 -8.26 -3.21 -0.06
C LEU A 18 -8.93 -3.81 1.18
N TYR A 19 -9.16 -5.13 1.21
CA TYR A 19 -9.67 -5.79 2.41
C TYR A 19 -8.72 -5.61 3.60
N LEU A 20 -7.42 -5.88 3.39
CA LEU A 20 -6.40 -5.67 4.41
C LEU A 20 -6.35 -4.22 4.89
N PHE A 21 -6.40 -3.26 3.95
CA PHE A 21 -6.46 -1.83 4.27
C PHE A 21 -7.63 -1.50 5.21
N LEU A 22 -8.84 -1.95 4.89
CA LEU A 22 -10.03 -1.69 5.70
C LEU A 22 -9.92 -2.30 7.11
N GLU A 23 -9.38 -3.51 7.21
CA GLU A 23 -9.15 -4.17 8.49
C GLU A 23 -8.05 -3.47 9.32
N LEU A 24 -7.01 -2.94 8.67
CA LEU A 24 -5.97 -2.15 9.34
C LEU A 24 -6.50 -0.78 9.80
N VAL A 25 -7.39 -0.14 9.03
CA VAL A 25 -8.11 1.07 9.45
C VAL A 25 -8.96 0.74 10.68
N ARG A 26 -9.71 -0.37 10.66
CA ARG A 26 -10.52 -0.84 11.79
C ARG A 26 -9.67 -1.15 13.02
N ALA A 27 -8.46 -1.67 12.84
CA ALA A 27 -7.49 -1.91 13.91
C ALA A 27 -6.80 -0.63 14.43
N GLY A 28 -7.04 0.53 13.81
CA GLY A 28 -6.48 1.82 14.22
C GLY A 28 -5.00 2.00 13.90
N VAL A 29 -4.42 1.18 13.00
CA VAL A 29 -2.98 1.25 12.66
C VAL A 29 -2.68 2.01 11.37
N MET A 30 -3.70 2.50 10.67
CA MET A 30 -3.57 3.28 9.44
C MET A 30 -3.57 4.78 9.75
N HIS A 31 -2.43 5.31 10.16
CA HIS A 31 -2.21 6.74 10.41
C HIS A 31 -0.81 7.18 9.99
N GLY A 32 -0.53 8.48 10.00
CA GLY A 32 0.77 9.08 9.67
C GLY A 32 1.73 9.24 10.87
N HIS A 33 1.34 8.85 12.08
CA HIS A 33 2.19 8.98 13.28
C HIS A 33 3.29 7.92 13.37
N LEU A 34 4.41 8.27 13.99
CA LEU A 34 5.52 7.37 14.29
C LEU A 34 5.13 6.34 15.36
N TRP A 35 5.66 5.12 15.26
CA TRP A 35 5.41 4.05 16.24
C TRP A 35 6.37 4.08 17.42
N THR A 36 7.57 4.64 17.22
CA THR A 36 8.66 4.68 18.20
C THR A 36 8.91 6.11 18.68
N ILE A 37 9.58 6.23 19.83
CA ILE A 37 10.09 7.52 20.31
C ILE A 37 11.21 7.96 19.36
N GLY A 38 10.85 8.71 18.33
CA GLY A 38 11.74 9.13 17.25
C GLY A 38 11.52 8.36 15.94
N ALA A 39 11.92 8.97 14.84
CA ALA A 39 11.76 8.41 13.50
C ALA A 39 12.73 7.24 13.28
N SER A 40 12.20 6.08 12.88
CA SER A 40 13.03 4.96 12.47
C SER A 40 13.69 5.21 11.11
N SER A 41 14.81 4.54 10.83
CA SER A 41 15.54 4.71 9.58
C SER A 41 14.70 4.33 8.35
N GLY A 42 14.86 5.07 7.27
CA GLY A 42 14.17 4.82 6.00
C GLY A 42 12.73 5.35 5.94
N GLY A 43 12.35 6.24 6.85
CA GLY A 43 11.18 7.09 6.72
C GLY A 43 11.41 8.29 5.77
N PRO A 44 10.44 9.22 5.71
CA PRO A 44 10.48 10.44 4.91
C PRO A 44 11.72 11.31 5.18
N SER A 45 12.42 11.71 4.11
CA SER A 45 13.71 12.41 4.23
C SER A 45 13.57 13.93 4.33
N PHE A 46 12.66 14.52 3.56
CA PHE A 46 12.51 15.97 3.43
C PHE A 46 11.20 16.50 4.00
N GLY A 47 11.08 17.84 4.11
CA GLY A 47 9.85 18.51 4.50
C GLY A 47 9.63 18.71 6.00
N THR A 48 8.52 19.37 6.32
CA THR A 48 8.03 19.62 7.68
C THR A 48 7.51 18.34 8.35
N ALA A 49 7.21 18.39 9.64
CA ALA A 49 6.66 17.23 10.36
C ALA A 49 5.33 16.73 9.75
N GLU A 50 4.49 17.64 9.27
CA GLU A 50 3.21 17.34 8.63
C GLU A 50 3.38 16.69 7.26
N GLU A 51 4.31 17.20 6.45
CA GLU A 51 4.64 16.62 5.14
C GLU A 51 5.25 15.22 5.29
N LYS A 52 6.11 15.04 6.30
CA LYS A 52 6.66 13.72 6.65
C LYS A 52 5.55 12.77 7.11
N SER A 53 4.60 13.24 7.92
CA SER A 53 3.47 12.41 8.33
C SER A 53 2.61 11.96 7.13
N SER A 54 2.38 12.89 6.18
CA SER A 54 1.67 12.62 4.93
C SER A 54 2.38 11.58 4.06
N MET A 55 3.68 11.76 3.82
CA MET A 55 4.49 10.79 3.07
C MET A 55 4.49 9.41 3.76
N LEU A 56 4.62 9.37 5.08
CA LEU A 56 4.64 8.12 5.83
C LEU A 56 3.32 7.37 5.70
N LEU A 57 2.19 8.07 5.76
CA LEU A 57 0.87 7.47 5.53
C LEU A 57 0.78 6.88 4.12
N VAL A 58 1.20 7.62 3.09
CA VAL A 58 1.25 7.13 1.71
C VAL A 58 2.11 5.87 1.59
N MET A 59 3.33 5.88 2.14
CA MET A 59 4.22 4.72 2.12
C MET A 59 3.58 3.49 2.79
N ARG A 60 2.85 3.67 3.91
CA ARG A 60 2.15 2.59 4.62
C ARG A 60 1.03 2.01 3.77
N VAL A 61 0.18 2.86 3.19
CA VAL A 61 -0.93 2.41 2.32
C VAL A 61 -0.38 1.61 1.14
N LEU A 62 0.65 2.13 0.46
CA LEU A 62 1.21 1.46 -0.71
C LEU A 62 1.93 0.15 -0.37
N SER A 63 2.50 0.03 0.83
CA SER A 63 3.15 -1.22 1.31
C SER A 63 2.20 -2.40 1.48
N ILE A 64 0.88 -2.18 1.45
CA ILE A 64 -0.12 -3.27 1.50
C ILE A 64 -0.19 -3.99 0.14
N VAL A 65 0.20 -3.33 -0.95
CA VAL A 65 0.18 -3.91 -2.29
C VAL A 65 1.47 -4.70 -2.52
N PRO A 66 1.39 -5.97 -2.95
CA PRO A 66 2.58 -6.73 -3.29
C PRO A 66 3.25 -6.15 -4.54
N LEU A 67 4.54 -5.80 -4.43
CA LEU A 67 5.34 -5.32 -5.56
C LEU A 67 5.69 -6.48 -6.51
N GLY A 68 5.69 -6.25 -7.82
CA GLY A 68 6.09 -7.24 -8.81
C GLY A 68 7.61 -7.46 -8.85
N PHE A 69 8.09 -8.66 -8.51
CA PHE A 69 9.53 -9.00 -8.53
C PHE A 69 9.95 -9.88 -9.71
N LYS A 70 11.18 -9.65 -10.18
CA LYS A 70 11.99 -10.61 -10.95
C LYS A 70 12.57 -11.65 -10.00
N ALA A 71 13.03 -12.79 -10.54
CA ALA A 71 13.71 -13.82 -9.76
C ALA A 71 15.15 -13.38 -9.41
N GLN A 72 15.26 -12.30 -8.63
CA GLN A 72 16.51 -11.66 -8.21
C GLN A 72 16.41 -11.26 -6.74
N ALA A 73 17.55 -11.20 -6.06
CA ALA A 73 17.61 -10.75 -4.68
C ALA A 73 17.28 -9.25 -4.57
N TRP A 74 16.75 -8.84 -3.42
CA TRP A 74 16.49 -7.44 -3.13
C TRP A 74 17.79 -6.66 -2.94
N SER A 75 17.96 -5.58 -3.69
CA SER A 75 19.14 -4.71 -3.73
C SER A 75 18.88 -3.31 -3.14
N ALA A 76 17.61 -2.95 -2.96
CA ALA A 76 17.18 -1.61 -2.56
C ALA A 76 17.25 -1.35 -1.04
N PRO A 77 17.17 -0.09 -0.58
CA PRO A 77 17.31 0.24 0.84
C PRO A 77 16.20 -0.36 1.71
N LEU A 78 16.56 -0.64 2.97
CA LEU A 78 15.63 -1.15 3.98
C LEU A 78 15.01 -0.01 4.78
N SER A 79 13.68 0.00 4.91
CA SER A 79 12.96 0.93 5.79
C SER A 79 12.51 0.24 7.07
N ARG A 80 13.13 0.59 8.21
CA ARG A 80 12.74 0.05 9.53
C ARG A 80 11.35 0.51 9.92
N GLU A 81 10.99 1.74 9.56
CA GLU A 81 9.66 2.29 9.78
C GLU A 81 8.57 1.44 9.10
N LEU A 82 8.81 1.04 7.84
CA LEU A 82 7.88 0.16 7.14
C LEU A 82 7.93 -1.28 7.64
N LEU A 83 9.06 -1.78 8.16
CA LEU A 83 9.12 -3.10 8.76
C LEU A 83 8.25 -3.21 10.01
N VAL A 84 8.20 -2.16 10.84
CA VAL A 84 7.28 -2.11 11.99
C VAL A 84 5.85 -2.19 11.48
N PHE A 85 5.47 -1.37 10.51
CA PHE A 85 4.14 -1.42 9.91
C PHE A 85 3.81 -2.81 9.32
N ASN A 86 4.77 -3.42 8.62
CA ASN A 86 4.63 -4.74 8.03
C ASN A 86 4.36 -5.84 9.05
N SER A 87 4.79 -5.67 10.31
CA SER A 87 4.45 -6.63 11.37
C SER A 87 2.93 -6.70 11.61
N PHE A 88 2.23 -5.58 11.54
CA PHE A 88 0.76 -5.54 11.63
C PHE A 88 0.12 -6.19 10.41
N VAL A 89 0.58 -5.84 9.20
CA VAL A 89 0.09 -6.42 7.94
C VAL A 89 0.23 -7.94 7.96
N ARG A 90 1.42 -8.46 8.27
CA ARG A 90 1.68 -9.91 8.33
C ARG A 90 0.85 -10.62 9.39
N SER A 91 0.73 -10.02 10.58
CA SER A 91 -0.10 -10.58 11.66
C SER A 91 -1.56 -10.71 11.23
N LEU A 92 -2.11 -9.65 10.61
CA LEU A 92 -3.47 -9.64 10.10
C LEU A 92 -3.67 -10.63 8.96
N THR A 93 -2.79 -10.65 7.95
CA THR A 93 -2.87 -11.57 6.81
C THR A 93 -2.86 -13.03 7.28
N ARG A 94 -1.99 -13.39 8.22
CA ARG A 94 -1.95 -14.73 8.81
C ARG A 94 -3.22 -15.07 9.57
N ALA A 95 -3.72 -14.15 10.40
CA ALA A 95 -4.94 -14.37 11.16
C ALA A 95 -6.14 -14.61 10.24
N LEU A 96 -6.29 -13.81 9.17
CA LEU A 96 -7.33 -13.97 8.16
C LEU A 96 -7.18 -15.28 7.39
N ARG A 97 -5.94 -15.65 7.02
CA ARG A 97 -5.66 -16.92 6.35
C ARG A 97 -6.05 -18.11 7.21
N THR A 98 -5.62 -18.14 8.48
CA THR A 98 -5.96 -19.20 9.43
C THR A 98 -7.47 -19.28 9.67
N LEU A 99 -8.16 -18.14 9.77
CA LEU A 99 -9.62 -18.10 9.92
C LEU A 99 -10.32 -18.78 8.73
N LEU A 100 -9.90 -18.47 7.50
CA LEU A 100 -10.51 -19.04 6.30
C LEU A 100 -10.23 -20.54 6.15
N GLU A 101 -9.00 -20.97 6.41
CA GLU A 101 -8.63 -22.38 6.38
C GLU A 101 -9.41 -23.18 7.43
N THR A 102 -9.52 -22.65 8.66
CA THR A 102 -10.26 -23.30 9.75
C THR A 102 -11.75 -23.35 9.47
N THR A 103 -12.33 -22.28 8.91
CA THR A 103 -13.74 -22.23 8.53
C THR A 103 -14.04 -23.22 7.40
N SER A 104 -13.19 -23.27 6.38
CA SER A 104 -13.31 -24.21 5.26
C SER A 104 -13.19 -25.67 5.73
N LEU A 105 -12.23 -25.94 6.62
CA LEU A 105 -12.07 -27.24 7.25
C LEU A 105 -13.32 -27.62 8.07
N ASN A 106 -13.87 -26.69 8.85
CA ASN A 106 -15.08 -26.92 9.64
C ASN A 106 -16.28 -27.29 8.75
N MET A 107 -16.47 -26.61 7.62
CA MET A 107 -17.54 -26.95 6.65
C MET A 107 -17.37 -28.37 6.09
N LEU A 108 -16.13 -28.80 5.81
CA LEU A 108 -15.84 -30.17 5.36
C LEU A 108 -16.07 -31.22 6.45
N LEU A 109 -15.75 -30.89 7.71
CA LEU A 109 -15.92 -31.78 8.86
C LEU A 109 -17.38 -31.92 9.29
N ARG A 110 -18.19 -30.86 9.16
CA ARG A 110 -19.63 -30.86 9.48
C ARG A 110 -20.51 -31.45 8.39
N HIS A 111 -19.93 -31.85 7.26
CA HIS A 111 -20.66 -32.28 6.06
C HIS A 111 -21.51 -31.17 5.42
N ASP A 112 -21.26 -29.89 5.75
CA ASP A 112 -21.85 -28.73 5.06
C ASP A 112 -21.26 -28.56 3.64
N ALA A 113 -20.11 -29.18 3.38
CA ALA A 113 -19.48 -29.28 2.07
C ALA A 113 -19.23 -30.74 1.66
N ARG A 114 -19.28 -31.02 0.34
CA ARG A 114 -19.02 -32.36 -0.21
C ARG A 114 -17.60 -32.83 0.11
N ARG A 115 -17.47 -33.98 0.79
CA ARG A 115 -16.18 -34.54 1.23
C ARG A 115 -15.66 -35.66 0.33
N HIS A 116 -16.53 -36.48 -0.25
CA HIS A 116 -16.13 -37.56 -1.16
C HIS A 116 -17.10 -37.77 -2.33
N PRO A 117 -16.60 -38.30 -3.47
CA PRO A 117 -15.18 -38.31 -3.85
C PRO A 117 -14.70 -36.87 -4.13
N ARG A 118 -13.53 -36.49 -3.61
CA ARG A 118 -12.95 -35.17 -3.78
C ARG A 118 -11.42 -35.27 -3.75
N ASP A 119 -10.79 -34.88 -4.86
CA ASP A 119 -9.34 -34.95 -5.06
C ASP A 119 -8.72 -33.54 -5.25
N ASP A 120 -9.52 -32.48 -5.14
CA ASP A 120 -9.18 -31.07 -5.40
C ASP A 120 -8.82 -30.27 -4.13
N LEU A 121 -8.50 -30.93 -3.02
CA LEU A 121 -8.25 -30.26 -1.72
C LEU A 121 -7.06 -29.26 -1.79
N LEU A 122 -6.02 -29.60 -2.55
CA LEU A 122 -4.89 -28.71 -2.76
C LEU A 122 -5.31 -27.46 -3.57
N ASP A 123 -6.12 -27.65 -4.60
CA ASP A 123 -6.62 -26.55 -5.43
C ASP A 123 -7.50 -25.60 -4.60
N ILE A 124 -8.33 -26.14 -3.71
CA ILE A 124 -9.10 -25.34 -2.75
C ILE A 124 -8.16 -24.52 -1.87
N ALA A 125 -7.16 -25.16 -1.26
CA ALA A 125 -6.21 -24.46 -0.39
C ALA A 125 -5.47 -23.34 -1.14
N LEU A 126 -5.05 -23.58 -2.39
CA LEU A 126 -4.40 -22.57 -3.22
C LEU A 126 -5.36 -21.46 -3.70
N SER A 127 -6.65 -21.76 -3.82
CA SER A 127 -7.68 -20.78 -4.22
C SER A 127 -8.11 -19.83 -3.08
N LEU A 128 -7.85 -20.20 -1.82
CA LEU A 128 -8.17 -19.34 -0.68
C LEU A 128 -7.31 -18.06 -0.73
N PRO A 129 -7.88 -16.91 -0.35
CA PRO A 129 -7.16 -15.63 -0.38
C PRO A 129 -6.11 -15.53 0.75
N PHE A 130 -5.34 -14.44 0.73
CA PHE A 130 -4.32 -14.12 1.75
C PHE A 130 -3.17 -15.13 1.82
N GLN A 131 -2.87 -15.79 0.71
CA GLN A 131 -1.78 -16.76 0.61
C GLN A 131 -0.41 -16.07 0.64
N THR A 132 -0.29 -14.91 0.01
CA THR A 132 0.95 -14.16 -0.10
C THR A 132 0.98 -12.99 0.88
N GLU A 133 2.10 -12.84 1.58
CA GLU A 133 2.34 -11.69 2.42
C GLU A 133 2.94 -10.56 1.58
N ALA A 134 2.35 -9.37 1.62
CA ALA A 134 2.97 -8.19 1.03
C ALA A 134 4.28 -7.87 1.74
N ASN A 135 5.25 -7.37 0.98
CA ASN A 135 6.51 -6.86 1.53
C ASN A 135 6.52 -5.33 1.54
N THR A 136 7.52 -4.74 2.17
CA THR A 136 7.65 -3.28 2.28
C THR A 136 8.16 -2.62 1.00
N GLY A 137 8.46 -3.40 -0.05
CA GLY A 137 9.17 -2.91 -1.24
C GLY A 137 8.40 -1.83 -1.97
N PHE A 138 7.07 -1.94 -2.04
CA PHE A 138 6.23 -0.94 -2.69
C PHE A 138 6.28 0.42 -1.99
N GLY A 139 6.18 0.45 -0.65
CA GLY A 139 6.31 1.69 0.11
C GLY A 139 7.69 2.33 -0.06
N VAL A 140 8.76 1.53 -0.18
CA VAL A 140 10.11 2.03 -0.45
C VAL A 140 10.22 2.60 -1.88
N LEU A 141 9.62 1.94 -2.87
CA LEU A 141 9.55 2.44 -4.25
C LEU A 141 8.86 3.81 -4.31
N ALA A 142 7.70 3.94 -3.68
CA ALA A 142 6.98 5.21 -3.61
C ALA A 142 7.78 6.31 -2.89
N LYS A 143 8.50 5.95 -1.83
CA LYS A 143 9.40 6.86 -1.10
C LYS A 143 10.52 7.38 -1.99
N VAL A 144 11.18 6.50 -2.74
CA VAL A 144 12.26 6.90 -3.65
C VAL A 144 11.75 7.85 -4.73
N TYR A 145 10.58 7.55 -5.32
CA TYR A 145 9.94 8.44 -6.29
C TYR A 145 9.66 9.84 -5.72
N LEU A 146 8.98 9.90 -4.55
CA LEU A 146 8.57 11.17 -3.95
C LEU A 146 9.78 11.98 -3.44
N ASP A 147 10.77 11.32 -2.83
CA ASP A 147 11.99 12.00 -2.39
C ASP A 147 12.81 12.54 -3.57
N ALA A 148 12.86 11.82 -4.69
CA ALA A 148 13.53 12.29 -5.89
C ALA A 148 12.91 13.59 -6.42
N LEU A 149 11.57 13.65 -6.46
CA LEU A 149 10.84 14.85 -6.84
C LEU A 149 11.12 16.03 -5.90
N ILE A 150 11.08 15.81 -4.60
CA ILE A 150 11.34 16.86 -3.61
C ILE A 150 12.80 17.32 -3.71
N TYR A 151 13.74 16.40 -3.91
CA TYR A 151 15.15 16.72 -4.10
C TYR A 151 15.39 17.60 -5.33
N MET A 152 14.81 17.24 -6.48
CA MET A 152 14.91 18.01 -7.72
C MET A 152 14.26 19.39 -7.59
N ASN A 153 13.21 19.51 -6.78
CA ASN A 153 12.52 20.77 -6.51
C ASN A 153 13.11 21.53 -5.31
N ASN A 154 14.44 21.58 -5.19
CA ASN A 154 15.17 22.32 -4.14
C ASN A 154 14.75 21.96 -2.70
N HIS A 155 14.50 20.67 -2.43
CA HIS A 155 14.02 20.15 -1.15
C HIS A 155 12.65 20.69 -0.72
N GLN A 156 11.85 21.21 -1.65
CA GLN A 156 10.49 21.66 -1.40
C GLN A 156 9.48 20.78 -2.14
N ARG A 157 8.28 20.63 -1.58
CA ARG A 157 7.21 19.92 -2.27
C ARG A 157 6.81 20.65 -3.55
N VAL A 158 6.42 19.88 -4.56
CA VAL A 158 5.77 20.44 -5.75
C VAL A 158 4.36 20.87 -5.35
N THR A 159 3.97 22.11 -5.65
CA THR A 159 2.64 22.65 -5.34
C THR A 159 1.74 22.73 -6.58
N ASP A 160 2.32 23.06 -7.73
CA ASP A 160 1.61 23.11 -9.01
C ASP A 160 2.10 21.97 -9.93
N PRO A 161 1.23 21.01 -10.29
CA PRO A 161 1.58 19.91 -11.19
C PRO A 161 1.93 20.37 -12.62
N ASN A 162 1.47 21.55 -13.03
CA ASN A 162 1.65 22.08 -14.39
C ASN A 162 2.74 23.16 -14.49
N ALA A 163 3.46 23.43 -13.40
CA ALA A 163 4.58 24.37 -13.44
C ALA A 163 5.68 23.87 -14.38
N GLU A 164 6.44 24.83 -14.92
CA GLU A 164 7.53 24.56 -15.86
C GLU A 164 8.58 23.62 -15.24
N GLY A 165 9.02 22.62 -16.00
CA GLY A 165 9.98 21.61 -15.54
C GLY A 165 9.41 20.49 -14.67
N VAL A 166 8.21 20.61 -14.09
CA VAL A 166 7.63 19.57 -13.21
C VAL A 166 7.42 18.24 -13.92
N LYS A 167 6.98 18.29 -15.18
CA LYS A 167 6.80 17.07 -15.99
C LYS A 167 8.12 16.33 -16.22
N GLU A 168 9.20 17.06 -16.51
CA GLU A 168 10.53 16.48 -16.68
C GLU A 168 11.08 15.93 -15.38
N MET A 169 10.82 16.60 -14.25
CA MET A 169 11.18 16.08 -12.91
C MET A 169 10.45 14.75 -12.62
N LYS A 170 9.16 14.64 -12.96
CA LYS A 170 8.39 13.39 -12.80
C LYS A 170 8.95 12.25 -13.64
N GLU A 171 9.26 12.50 -14.91
CA GLU A 171 9.90 11.50 -15.77
C GLU A 171 11.28 11.09 -15.24
N THR A 172 12.09 12.06 -14.81
CA THR A 172 13.42 11.78 -14.23
C THR A 172 13.33 10.96 -12.94
N ALA A 173 12.36 11.26 -12.07
CA ALA A 173 12.12 10.50 -10.84
C ALA A 173 11.64 9.06 -11.13
N LEU A 174 10.86 8.88 -12.20
CA LEU A 174 10.45 7.56 -12.68
C LEU A 174 11.65 6.76 -13.23
N ASP A 175 12.55 7.39 -13.98
CA ASP A 175 13.78 6.76 -14.47
C ASP A 175 14.71 6.36 -13.34
N LEU A 176 14.86 7.22 -12.32
CA LEU A 176 15.62 6.87 -11.11
C LEU A 176 15.05 5.61 -10.42
N CYS A 177 13.72 5.44 -10.42
CA CYS A 177 13.10 4.23 -9.89
C CYS A 177 13.39 3.00 -10.75
N VAL A 178 13.53 3.15 -12.06
CA VAL A 178 13.95 2.05 -12.95
C VAL A 178 15.38 1.62 -12.64
N ASP A 179 16.28 2.59 -12.47
CA ASP A 179 17.69 2.34 -12.21
C ASP A 179 17.94 1.79 -10.80
N SER A 180 17.18 2.26 -9.81
CA SER A 180 17.36 1.89 -8.40
C SER A 180 16.76 0.53 -8.03
N PHE A 181 15.78 0.02 -8.81
CA PHE A 181 15.04 -1.21 -8.51
C PHE A 181 15.14 -2.22 -9.65
N ASP A 182 16.36 -2.70 -9.91
CA ASP A 182 16.66 -3.73 -10.91
C ASP A 182 15.81 -5.01 -10.75
N CYS A 183 15.55 -5.41 -9.50
CA CYS A 183 14.75 -6.57 -9.12
C CYS A 183 13.24 -6.38 -9.33
N CYS A 184 12.75 -5.16 -9.57
CA CYS A 184 11.34 -4.87 -9.77
C CYS A 184 10.94 -5.04 -11.25
N LYS A 185 9.76 -5.63 -11.49
CA LYS A 185 9.16 -5.75 -12.82
C LYS A 185 8.43 -4.46 -13.14
N TYR A 186 8.89 -3.79 -14.20
CA TYR A 186 8.30 -2.54 -14.70
C TYR A 186 8.07 -1.45 -13.63
N PRO A 187 9.14 -0.90 -13.03
CA PRO A 187 9.03 0.04 -11.90
C PRO A 187 8.12 1.24 -12.16
N ARG A 188 8.17 1.83 -13.37
CA ARG A 188 7.29 2.95 -13.76
C ARG A 188 5.80 2.61 -13.58
N GLN A 189 5.39 1.45 -14.09
CA GLN A 189 4.00 1.00 -14.05
C GLN A 189 3.56 0.60 -12.65
N GLU A 190 4.49 0.08 -11.83
CA GLU A 190 4.24 -0.17 -10.41
C GLU A 190 4.02 1.15 -9.65
N VAL A 191 4.79 2.21 -9.89
CA VAL A 191 4.54 3.52 -9.26
C VAL A 191 3.13 4.02 -9.57
N GLU A 192 2.72 4.01 -10.85
CA GLU A 192 1.35 4.37 -11.25
C GLU A 192 0.29 3.47 -10.61
N ARG A 193 0.56 2.16 -10.51
CA ARG A 193 -0.34 1.20 -9.85
C ARG A 193 -0.51 1.55 -8.38
N GLY A 194 0.55 1.97 -7.70
CA GLY A 194 0.49 2.42 -6.32
C GLY A 194 -0.48 3.58 -6.15
N PHE A 195 -0.33 4.62 -6.97
CA PHE A 195 -1.20 5.79 -6.86
C PHE A 195 -2.66 5.50 -7.21
N ARG A 196 -2.94 4.57 -8.13
CA ARG A 196 -4.31 4.05 -8.33
C ARG A 196 -4.85 3.34 -7.09
N PHE A 197 -4.02 2.56 -6.39
CA PHE A 197 -4.44 1.93 -5.14
C PHE A 197 -4.75 2.97 -4.05
N TRP A 198 -3.94 4.02 -3.96
CA TRP A 198 -4.20 5.14 -3.06
C TRP A 198 -5.59 5.78 -3.34
N ASP A 199 -5.95 6.00 -4.60
CA ASP A 199 -7.28 6.53 -4.96
C ASP A 199 -8.43 5.61 -4.53
N VAL A 200 -8.24 4.31 -4.66
CA VAL A 200 -9.20 3.29 -4.20
C VAL A 200 -9.35 3.36 -2.68
N CYS A 201 -8.24 3.43 -1.94
CA CYS A 201 -8.23 3.57 -0.49
C CYS A 201 -8.89 4.88 -0.03
N LEU A 202 -8.57 6.01 -0.66
CA LEU A 202 -9.15 7.32 -0.34
C LEU A 202 -10.66 7.32 -0.60
N THR A 203 -11.11 6.73 -1.71
CA THR A 203 -12.54 6.55 -2.01
C THR A 203 -13.23 5.72 -0.92
N ALA A 204 -12.58 4.64 -0.45
CA ALA A 204 -13.11 3.82 0.63
C ALA A 204 -13.19 4.60 1.96
N MET A 205 -12.16 5.39 2.28
CA MET A 205 -12.15 6.22 3.50
C MET A 205 -13.24 7.29 3.48
N ARG A 206 -13.42 7.99 2.36
CA ARG A 206 -14.52 8.95 2.17
C ARG A 206 -15.89 8.30 2.33
N GLN A 207 -16.07 7.09 1.80
CA GLN A 207 -17.30 6.33 1.99
C GLN A 207 -17.52 5.97 3.47
N LEU A 208 -16.51 5.42 4.16
CA LEU A 208 -16.62 5.08 5.57
C LEU A 208 -16.91 6.30 6.45
N HIS A 209 -16.33 7.46 6.13
CA HIS A 209 -16.62 8.71 6.82
C HIS A 209 -18.08 9.14 6.63
N SER A 210 -18.63 9.03 5.42
CA SER A 210 -20.04 9.33 5.15
C SER A 210 -21.01 8.43 5.93
N GLU A 211 -20.58 7.21 6.25
CA GLU A 211 -21.32 6.23 7.05
C GLU A 211 -21.03 6.35 8.56
N SER A 212 -20.23 7.33 8.99
CA SER A 212 -19.78 7.52 10.39
C SER A 212 -19.01 6.33 10.99
N ASN A 213 -18.39 5.51 10.14
CA ASN A 213 -17.66 4.29 10.54
C ASN A 213 -16.16 4.52 10.79
N VAL A 214 -15.68 5.77 10.68
CA VAL A 214 -14.28 6.14 10.88
C VAL A 214 -14.19 7.47 11.63
N HIS A 215 -13.23 7.57 12.55
CA HIS A 215 -12.93 8.80 13.27
C HIS A 215 -12.50 9.93 12.32
N ARG A 216 -13.01 11.13 12.60
CA ARG A 216 -12.74 12.32 11.77
C ARG A 216 -11.25 12.62 11.61
N GLU A 217 -10.47 12.45 12.68
CA GLU A 217 -9.03 12.65 12.65
C GLU A 217 -8.31 11.78 11.61
N VAL A 218 -8.77 10.54 11.42
CA VAL A 218 -8.15 9.62 10.45
C VAL A 218 -8.44 10.10 9.03
N ILE A 219 -9.68 10.45 8.70
CA ILE A 219 -10.00 10.96 7.35
C ILE A 219 -9.28 12.29 7.07
N ASP A 220 -9.16 13.16 8.07
CA ASP A 220 -8.45 14.44 7.92
C ASP A 220 -6.96 14.21 7.56
N GLN A 221 -6.32 13.17 8.13
CA GLN A 221 -4.96 12.77 7.73
C GLN A 221 -4.89 12.29 6.28
N PHE A 222 -5.89 11.54 5.80
CA PHE A 222 -5.93 11.07 4.42
C PHE A 222 -6.17 12.22 3.43
N GLU A 223 -7.04 13.17 3.75
CA GLU A 223 -7.28 14.35 2.92
C GLU A 223 -6.07 15.28 2.90
N ALA A 224 -5.39 15.47 4.03
CA ALA A 224 -4.14 16.23 4.10
C ALA A 224 -3.03 15.57 3.27
N ALA A 225 -2.90 14.24 3.38
CA ALA A 225 -1.95 13.48 2.57
C ALA A 225 -2.29 13.54 1.07
N GLU A 226 -3.58 13.52 0.72
CA GLU A 226 -4.01 13.69 -0.67
C GLU A 226 -3.65 15.07 -1.22
N ALA A 227 -3.95 16.13 -0.48
CA ALA A 227 -3.62 17.50 -0.89
C ALA A 227 -2.10 17.69 -1.05
N TRP A 228 -1.32 17.03 -0.20
CA TRP A 228 0.14 17.00 -0.32
C TRP A 228 0.61 16.19 -1.53
N LEU A 229 -0.01 15.04 -1.80
CA LEU A 229 0.43 14.10 -2.82
C LEU A 229 0.01 14.50 -4.24
N ALA A 230 -1.17 15.09 -4.41
CA ALA A 230 -1.81 15.32 -5.71
C ALA A 230 -0.91 16.00 -6.77
N PRO A 231 -0.14 17.06 -6.45
CA PRO A 231 0.74 17.71 -7.43
C PRO A 231 1.90 16.83 -7.90
N MET A 232 2.33 15.88 -7.08
CA MET A 232 3.52 15.04 -7.28
C MET A 232 3.22 13.70 -7.96
N ARG A 233 1.96 13.39 -8.23
CA ARG A 233 1.59 12.13 -8.90
C ARG A 233 2.11 12.09 -10.36
N PRO A 234 2.52 10.91 -10.86
CA PRO A 234 2.93 10.73 -12.25
C PRO A 234 1.78 10.95 -13.23
#